data_AF-A0A937DHS0-F1
#
_entry.id   AF-A0A937DHS0-F1
#
_cell.length_a   1.000
_cell.length_b   1.000
_cell.length_c   1.000
_cell.angle_alpha   90.00
_cell.angle_beta   90.00
_cell.angle_gamma   90.00
#
_symmetry.space_group_name_H-M   'P 1'
#
loop_
_entity.id
_entity.type
_entity.pdbx_description
1 polymer ?
#
loop_
_entity_poly.entity_id
_entity_poly.type
_entity_poly.pdbx_seq_one_letter_code
_entity_poly.pdbx_strand_id
1 'polypeptide(L)'
;MTSQHTNPMHADCPRARVRRRRCALTLAAAACAVPLCVLAGCSPYRADRAIINDFARGEFADARIAAINQAQAVGERDRTLYQMKALLAALADGTPAAGERPAREIYQTLRTAGVNEGTTPAAFLTTEDSARTFKGEPFEQAMAYCYVGILDGLTGDWGNLRAGVNNSLFTLRGFAGVAQPRAGSMQNSSASERNEAAANDPALRGVPVPTDFELGYTLKAIAARQLNELEEAKEAAAQLTQINPALKEFSQIIVEGTYNTVLIVDFGTAPEKFATGDDSTIAAFRTTTPSTNDQLRVLAGSSVGEFPLITDLNRLARDAKWTNLEPMRRAKSAIGTGLIVAGATAAAVGNHNRNRDAQWAGLGAIAAGVLMKATSYADTRHVEVFPQRVYVALLNLPAGEGSSLTVQVERFPESRLVLPPIAGPSLPGPARLHYLRLPMLSTNWATTGRWFYLHDAVINPPAASIPYILGGTCVRTPSDSVLDSYHRAGVLREITSVQQLRELYELEGIKILQGGPNAQPGAHIFERGTWLFSPLPASAGALRLFAQPHVAYIPKSPRLRELHAAYAQTVAAFNRAGPTPESAAPVESKSN
;
A
#
# COMPACT_ATOMS: atom_id res chain seq x y z
N MET A 1 -63.80 72.13 -35.42
CA MET A 1 -63.04 73.41 -35.42
C MET A 1 -62.60 73.66 -33.99
N THR A 2 -61.39 73.22 -33.66
CA THR A 2 -60.85 73.03 -32.29
C THR A 2 -59.33 73.17 -32.44
N SER A 3 -58.72 74.27 -32.00
CA SER A 3 -58.28 74.69 -30.66
C SER A 3 -56.75 74.72 -30.61
N GLN A 4 -56.20 75.86 -30.21
CA GLN A 4 -54.79 76.07 -29.90
C GLN A 4 -54.33 75.22 -28.70
N HIS A 5 -53.06 74.79 -28.67
CA HIS A 5 -52.24 74.79 -27.45
C HIS A 5 -50.74 74.46 -27.72
N THR A 6 -49.90 75.45 -27.41
CA THR A 6 -48.59 75.41 -26.70
C THR A 6 -47.61 74.23 -26.83
N ASN A 7 -46.37 74.59 -27.20
CA ASN A 7 -45.09 73.85 -27.07
C ASN A 7 -44.84 73.22 -25.70
N PRO A 8 -44.09 72.10 -25.65
CA PRO A 8 -43.15 71.82 -24.58
C PRO A 8 -41.69 71.69 -25.08
N MET A 9 -40.79 72.27 -24.29
CA MET A 9 -39.34 72.11 -24.36
C MET A 9 -38.94 70.64 -24.18
N HIS A 10 -38.11 70.13 -25.09
CA HIS A 10 -37.40 68.85 -24.92
C HIS A 10 -36.21 69.04 -23.97
N ALA A 11 -36.30 68.43 -22.79
CA ALA A 11 -35.19 68.26 -21.86
C ALA A 11 -34.32 67.08 -22.26
N ASP A 12 -33.02 67.33 -22.47
CA ASP A 12 -31.99 66.31 -22.66
C ASP A 12 -31.85 65.42 -21.43
N CYS A 13 -31.98 64.10 -21.63
CA CYS A 13 -32.02 63.09 -20.59
C CYS A 13 -30.61 62.50 -20.32
N PRO A 14 -30.01 62.63 -19.13
CA PRO A 14 -28.69 62.10 -18.82
C PRO A 14 -28.76 60.63 -18.36
N ARG A 15 -29.37 59.73 -19.17
CA ARG A 15 -29.50 58.29 -18.80
C ARG A 15 -28.38 57.38 -19.30
N ALA A 16 -27.44 57.88 -20.10
CA ALA A 16 -26.35 57.05 -20.64
C ALA A 16 -25.15 56.82 -19.68
N ARG A 17 -24.96 57.63 -18.64
CA ARG A 17 -23.80 57.50 -17.71
C ARG A 17 -24.03 56.55 -16.53
N VAL A 18 -25.28 56.31 -16.12
CA VAL A 18 -25.59 55.44 -14.96
C VAL A 18 -25.52 53.95 -15.31
N ARG A 19 -25.84 53.55 -16.54
CA ARG A 19 -25.73 52.15 -17.00
C ARG A 19 -24.26 51.66 -17.08
N ARG A 20 -23.31 52.52 -17.43
CA ARG A 20 -21.88 52.15 -17.46
C ARG A 20 -21.28 51.89 -16.07
N ARG A 21 -21.73 52.60 -15.03
CA ARG A 21 -21.25 52.37 -13.65
C ARG A 21 -21.78 51.06 -13.04
N ARG A 22 -23.01 50.64 -13.37
CA ARG A 22 -23.56 49.36 -12.88
C ARG A 22 -22.92 48.14 -13.54
N CYS A 23 -22.55 48.20 -14.82
CA CYS A 23 -21.78 47.14 -15.49
C CYS A 23 -20.33 47.01 -14.98
N ALA A 24 -19.68 48.11 -14.61
CA ALA A 24 -18.32 48.07 -14.07
C ALA A 24 -18.27 47.41 -12.67
N LEU A 25 -19.29 47.62 -11.84
CA LEU A 25 -19.39 47.03 -10.50
C LEU A 25 -19.71 45.52 -10.52
N THR A 26 -20.53 45.04 -11.46
CA THR A 26 -20.80 43.60 -11.62
C THR A 26 -19.60 42.84 -12.20
N LEU A 27 -18.82 43.45 -13.11
CA LEU A 27 -17.57 42.86 -13.62
C LEU A 27 -16.48 42.81 -12.54
N ALA A 28 -16.36 43.84 -11.70
CA ALA A 28 -15.40 43.84 -10.58
C ALA A 28 -15.77 42.80 -9.49
N ALA A 29 -17.05 42.61 -9.20
CA ALA A 29 -17.52 41.59 -8.26
C ALA A 29 -17.31 40.16 -8.81
N ALA A 30 -17.56 39.93 -10.11
CA ALA A 30 -17.26 38.65 -10.76
C ALA A 30 -15.75 38.35 -10.79
N ALA A 31 -14.91 39.36 -11.04
CA ALA A 31 -13.45 39.23 -11.01
C ALA A 31 -12.89 38.93 -9.61
N CYS A 32 -13.57 39.35 -8.53
CA CYS A 32 -13.18 39.01 -7.16
C CYS A 32 -13.75 37.66 -6.66
N ALA A 33 -14.86 37.18 -7.23
CA ALA A 33 -15.49 35.92 -6.82
C ALA A 33 -14.75 34.68 -7.39
N VAL A 34 -14.18 34.77 -8.59
CA VAL A 34 -13.42 33.68 -9.21
C VAL A 34 -12.18 33.25 -8.40
N PRO A 35 -11.31 34.15 -7.89
CA PRO A 35 -10.16 33.72 -7.10
C PRO A 35 -10.52 33.08 -5.75
N LEU A 36 -11.66 33.42 -5.13
CA LEU A 36 -12.09 32.81 -3.87
C LEU A 36 -12.52 31.34 -4.03
N CYS A 37 -13.16 30.98 -5.14
CA CYS A 37 -13.55 29.59 -5.40
C CYS A 37 -12.35 28.68 -5.74
N VAL A 38 -11.28 29.23 -6.33
CA VAL A 38 -10.06 28.46 -6.66
C VAL A 38 -9.23 28.14 -5.42
N LEU A 39 -9.29 28.97 -4.37
CA LEU A 39 -8.53 28.78 -3.13
C LEU A 39 -9.15 27.75 -2.16
N ALA A 40 -10.45 27.44 -2.28
CA ALA A 40 -11.13 26.51 -1.38
C ALA A 40 -10.84 25.02 -1.64
N GLY A 41 -10.14 24.68 -2.74
CA GLY A 41 -9.96 23.30 -3.20
C GLY A 41 -8.65 22.59 -2.79
N CYS A 42 -7.69 23.29 -2.16
CA CYS A 42 -6.37 22.73 -1.87
C CYS A 42 -6.21 22.42 -0.37
N SER A 43 -6.92 21.40 0.12
CA SER A 43 -6.55 20.83 1.42
C SER A 43 -5.23 20.08 1.25
N PRO A 44 -4.17 20.41 2.02
CA PRO A 44 -2.93 19.66 1.95
C PRO A 44 -3.19 18.21 2.32
N TYR A 45 -2.53 17.28 1.63
CA TYR A 45 -2.57 15.87 2.00
C TYR A 45 -2.19 15.70 3.47
N ARG A 46 -2.99 14.92 4.19
CA ARG A 46 -2.70 14.54 5.58
C ARG A 46 -2.56 13.03 5.61
N ALA A 47 -1.39 12.59 6.08
CA ALA A 47 -1.15 11.18 6.30
C ALA A 47 -2.20 10.60 7.26
N ASP A 48 -2.68 9.40 6.96
CA ASP A 48 -3.69 8.73 7.78
C ASP A 48 -3.00 8.12 9.02
N ARG A 49 -2.94 8.91 10.09
CA ARG A 49 -2.27 8.53 11.34
C ARG A 49 -2.91 7.31 12.00
N ALA A 50 -4.22 7.08 11.81
CA ALA A 50 -4.88 5.90 12.37
C ALA A 50 -4.34 4.64 11.71
N ILE A 51 -4.37 4.58 10.36
CA ILE A 51 -3.85 3.46 9.59
C ILE A 51 -2.35 3.22 9.92
N ILE A 52 -1.54 4.27 10.01
CA ILE A 52 -0.10 4.14 10.35
C ILE A 52 0.09 3.53 11.74
N ASN A 53 -0.64 4.00 12.74
CA ASN A 53 -0.55 3.50 14.11
C ASN A 53 -1.00 2.04 14.21
N ASP A 54 -2.04 1.66 13.45
CA ASP A 54 -2.53 0.29 13.41
C ASP A 54 -1.48 -0.65 12.81
N PHE A 55 -0.81 -0.24 11.72
CA PHE A 55 0.33 -0.99 11.18
C PHE A 55 1.49 -1.14 12.18
N ALA A 56 1.82 -0.08 12.92
CA ALA A 56 2.89 -0.11 13.90
C ALA A 56 2.61 -1.10 15.05
N ARG A 57 1.33 -1.21 15.46
CA ARG A 57 0.84 -2.15 16.49
C ARG A 57 0.57 -3.57 15.97
N GLY A 58 0.53 -3.75 14.66
CA GLY A 58 0.15 -4.99 14.00
C GLY A 58 -1.37 -5.23 13.93
N GLU A 59 -2.19 -4.21 14.14
CA GLU A 59 -3.67 -4.23 14.03
C GLU A 59 -4.11 -4.17 12.56
N PHE A 60 -3.63 -5.11 11.74
CA PHE A 60 -3.76 -5.05 10.28
C PHE A 60 -5.21 -5.18 9.78
N ALA A 61 -6.09 -5.86 10.52
CA ALA A 61 -7.51 -5.94 10.16
C ALA A 61 -8.19 -4.57 10.24
N ASP A 62 -7.96 -3.81 11.31
CA ASP A 62 -8.51 -2.46 11.48
C ASP A 62 -7.94 -1.49 10.44
N ALA A 63 -6.62 -1.55 10.21
CA ALA A 63 -5.95 -0.79 9.15
C ALA A 63 -6.55 -1.07 7.77
N ARG A 64 -6.82 -2.34 7.45
CA ARG A 64 -7.45 -2.76 6.19
C ARG A 64 -8.85 -2.17 6.05
N ILE A 65 -9.69 -2.31 7.09
CA ILE A 65 -11.08 -1.83 7.06
C ILE A 65 -11.11 -0.31 6.91
N ALA A 66 -10.27 0.41 7.67
CA ALA A 66 -10.12 1.85 7.55
C ALA A 66 -9.69 2.26 6.13
N ALA A 67 -8.68 1.59 5.56
CA ALA A 67 -8.22 1.86 4.20
C ALA A 67 -9.31 1.59 3.14
N ILE A 68 -10.07 0.50 3.25
CA ILE A 68 -11.18 0.20 2.33
C ILE A 68 -12.28 1.27 2.42
N ASN A 69 -12.67 1.65 3.63
CA ASN A 69 -13.68 2.68 3.85
C ASN A 69 -13.22 4.03 3.27
N GLN A 70 -11.96 4.39 3.46
CA GLN A 70 -11.39 5.60 2.88
C GLN A 70 -11.36 5.53 1.35
N ALA A 71 -10.95 4.41 0.75
CA ALA A 71 -10.97 4.23 -0.71
C ALA A 71 -12.36 4.44 -1.33
N GLN A 72 -13.42 4.14 -0.57
CA GLN A 72 -14.82 4.36 -0.98
C GLN A 72 -15.29 5.80 -0.73
N ALA A 73 -14.81 6.43 0.34
CA ALA A 73 -15.20 7.79 0.74
C ALA A 73 -14.48 8.88 -0.08
N VAL A 74 -13.23 8.64 -0.49
CA VAL A 74 -12.47 9.58 -1.31
C VAL A 74 -12.84 9.47 -2.78
N GLY A 75 -12.68 10.57 -3.51
CA GLY A 75 -12.85 10.56 -4.96
C GLY A 75 -11.79 9.68 -5.66
N GLU A 76 -11.98 9.43 -6.96
CA GLU A 76 -11.04 8.67 -7.82
C GLU A 76 -9.58 9.13 -7.65
N ARG A 77 -9.41 10.43 -7.36
CA ARG A 77 -8.13 11.10 -7.09
C ARG A 77 -7.24 10.35 -6.08
N ASP A 78 -7.78 9.85 -4.98
CA ASP A 78 -7.00 9.24 -3.91
C ASP A 78 -7.35 7.75 -3.70
N ARG A 79 -8.24 7.19 -4.51
CA ARG A 79 -8.70 5.82 -4.32
C ARG A 79 -7.56 4.80 -4.39
N THR A 80 -6.68 4.91 -5.38
CA THR A 80 -5.55 3.98 -5.56
C THR A 80 -4.57 4.01 -4.38
N LEU A 81 -4.37 5.18 -3.77
CA LEU A 81 -3.56 5.33 -2.57
C LEU A 81 -4.09 4.43 -1.43
N TYR A 82 -5.40 4.51 -1.15
CA TYR A 82 -6.01 3.70 -0.10
C TYR A 82 -6.18 2.23 -0.49
N GLN A 83 -6.34 1.90 -1.77
CA GLN A 83 -6.30 0.52 -2.25
C GLN A 83 -4.93 -0.12 -1.99
N MET A 84 -3.82 0.59 -2.22
CA MET A 84 -2.47 0.10 -1.91
C MET A 84 -2.32 -0.18 -0.41
N LYS A 85 -2.80 0.74 0.46
CA LYS A 85 -2.82 0.52 1.92
C LYS A 85 -3.65 -0.71 2.30
N ALA A 86 -4.83 -0.88 1.70
CA ALA A 86 -5.72 -2.01 1.94
C ALA A 86 -5.10 -3.35 1.52
N LEU A 87 -4.41 -3.39 0.36
CA LEU A 87 -3.70 -4.58 -0.12
C LEU A 87 -2.60 -4.99 0.88
N LEU A 88 -1.74 -4.06 1.27
CA LEU A 88 -0.66 -4.32 2.24
C LEU A 88 -1.20 -4.83 3.57
N ALA A 89 -2.28 -4.23 4.06
CA ALA A 89 -2.93 -4.64 5.29
C ALA A 89 -3.55 -6.05 5.17
N ALA A 90 -4.16 -6.37 4.02
CA ALA A 90 -4.70 -7.70 3.76
C ALA A 90 -3.62 -8.78 3.68
N LEU A 91 -2.47 -8.48 3.07
CA LEU A 91 -1.32 -9.38 3.05
C LEU A 91 -0.77 -9.60 4.48
N ALA A 92 -0.59 -8.53 5.25
CA ALA A 92 -0.08 -8.59 6.62
C ALA A 92 -1.01 -9.32 7.59
N ASP A 93 -2.33 -9.12 7.44
CA ASP A 93 -3.34 -9.83 8.21
C ASP A 93 -3.51 -11.30 7.79
N GLY A 94 -2.88 -11.73 6.68
CA GLY A 94 -2.99 -13.10 6.18
C GLY A 94 -4.32 -13.42 5.51
N THR A 95 -5.01 -12.41 4.96
CA THR A 95 -6.33 -12.54 4.33
C THR A 95 -6.24 -12.20 2.84
N PRO A 96 -5.62 -13.04 2.00
CA PRO A 96 -5.41 -12.71 0.58
C PRO A 96 -6.72 -12.42 -0.16
N ALA A 97 -7.80 -13.15 0.15
CA ALA A 97 -9.13 -12.89 -0.44
C ALA A 97 -9.60 -11.42 -0.26
N ALA A 98 -9.28 -10.80 0.89
CA ALA A 98 -9.63 -9.40 1.14
C ALA A 98 -8.81 -8.41 0.30
N GLY A 99 -7.62 -8.82 -0.14
CA GLY A 99 -6.69 -8.05 -0.98
C GLY A 99 -6.97 -8.14 -2.48
N GLU A 100 -7.76 -9.12 -2.94
CA GLU A 100 -7.98 -9.35 -4.38
C GLU A 100 -8.64 -8.17 -5.10
N ARG A 101 -9.69 -7.58 -4.52
CA ARG A 101 -10.33 -6.40 -5.12
C ARG A 101 -9.36 -5.20 -5.17
N PRO A 102 -8.73 -4.78 -4.05
CA PRO A 102 -7.70 -3.74 -4.09
C PRO A 102 -6.58 -4.02 -5.11
N ALA A 103 -6.04 -5.24 -5.15
CA ALA A 103 -4.98 -5.62 -6.08
C ALA A 103 -5.40 -5.46 -7.55
N ARG A 104 -6.60 -5.93 -7.90
CA ARG A 104 -7.16 -5.81 -9.25
C ARG A 104 -7.34 -4.34 -9.65
N GLU A 105 -7.89 -3.53 -8.75
CA GLU A 105 -8.10 -2.10 -8.98
C GLU A 105 -6.77 -1.35 -9.14
N ILE A 106 -5.78 -1.63 -8.29
CA ILE A 106 -4.41 -1.10 -8.42
C ILE A 106 -3.83 -1.48 -9.79
N TYR A 107 -3.86 -2.76 -10.13
CA TYR A 107 -3.31 -3.26 -11.40
C TYR A 107 -3.98 -2.59 -12.60
N GLN A 108 -5.31 -2.48 -12.58
CA GLN A 108 -6.07 -1.79 -13.63
C GLN A 108 -5.68 -0.30 -13.72
N THR A 109 -5.62 0.42 -12.60
CA THR A 109 -5.26 1.85 -12.61
C THR A 109 -3.83 2.05 -13.11
N LEU A 110 -2.86 1.30 -12.60
CA LEU A 110 -1.46 1.46 -13.00
C LEU A 110 -1.21 1.07 -14.46
N ARG A 111 -1.90 0.03 -14.95
CA ARG A 111 -1.80 -0.41 -16.35
C ARG A 111 -2.47 0.55 -17.32
N THR A 112 -3.71 0.97 -17.04
CA THR A 112 -4.49 1.83 -17.95
C THR A 112 -3.94 3.24 -18.01
N ALA A 113 -3.41 3.73 -16.89
CA ALA A 113 -2.86 5.07 -16.86
C ALA A 113 -1.43 5.14 -17.42
N GLY A 114 -0.90 4.02 -17.90
CA GLY A 114 0.41 3.82 -18.50
C GLY A 114 1.58 4.17 -17.58
N VAL A 115 2.49 3.21 -17.38
CA VAL A 115 3.77 3.51 -16.75
C VAL A 115 4.59 4.30 -17.79
N ASN A 116 4.64 5.62 -17.62
CA ASN A 116 5.23 6.61 -18.53
C ASN A 116 4.34 7.13 -19.69
N GLU A 117 3.07 6.75 -19.84
CA GLU A 117 2.17 7.40 -20.82
C GLU A 117 1.70 8.75 -20.23
N GLY A 118 1.96 9.86 -20.94
CA GLY A 118 1.80 11.22 -20.42
C GLY A 118 3.12 11.95 -20.09
N THR A 119 4.25 11.31 -20.37
CA THR A 119 5.59 11.87 -20.08
C THR A 119 6.13 12.87 -21.10
N THR A 120 5.38 13.19 -22.16
CA THR A 120 5.78 14.30 -23.03
C THR A 120 5.50 15.62 -22.30
N PRO A 121 6.41 16.61 -22.33
CA PRO A 121 6.20 17.91 -21.70
C PRO A 121 4.88 18.56 -22.12
N ALA A 122 4.47 18.34 -23.38
CA ALA A 122 3.18 18.79 -23.90
C ALA A 122 1.99 18.10 -23.22
N ALA A 123 1.99 16.77 -23.06
CA ALA A 123 0.92 16.06 -22.37
C ALA A 123 0.84 16.45 -20.89
N PHE A 124 1.96 16.64 -20.20
CA PHE A 124 1.97 17.11 -18.81
C PHE A 124 1.41 18.54 -18.66
N LEU A 125 1.62 19.40 -19.65
CA LEU A 125 1.09 20.77 -19.65
C LEU A 125 -0.40 20.84 -20.07
N THR A 126 -0.89 19.91 -20.89
CA THR A 126 -2.25 19.96 -21.46
C THR A 126 -3.24 18.98 -20.83
N THR A 127 -2.78 17.86 -20.24
CA THR A 127 -3.65 16.86 -19.61
C THR A 127 -3.71 17.06 -18.10
N GLU A 128 -4.54 18.02 -17.67
CA GLU A 128 -4.89 18.19 -16.25
C GLU A 128 -5.47 16.90 -15.62
N ASP A 129 -6.02 15.99 -16.43
CA ASP A 129 -6.65 14.76 -15.94
C ASP A 129 -5.65 13.68 -15.47
N SER A 130 -4.43 13.62 -16.05
CA SER A 130 -3.41 12.66 -15.60
C SER A 130 -2.80 13.01 -14.24
N ALA A 131 -2.92 14.27 -13.82
CA ALA A 131 -2.50 14.77 -12.50
C ALA A 131 -3.55 14.55 -11.40
N ARG A 132 -4.78 14.11 -11.75
CA ARG A 132 -5.85 13.94 -10.75
C ARG A 132 -5.70 12.64 -9.98
N THR A 133 -5.48 11.50 -10.63
CA THR A 133 -5.41 10.20 -9.94
C THR A 133 -4.04 9.93 -9.35
N PHE A 134 -3.97 9.58 -8.07
CA PHE A 134 -2.74 9.13 -7.42
C PHE A 134 -2.25 7.83 -8.05
N LYS A 135 -0.99 7.81 -8.50
CA LYS A 135 -0.30 6.60 -8.96
C LYS A 135 0.89 6.23 -8.08
N GLY A 136 1.34 7.17 -7.23
CA GLY A 136 2.63 7.08 -6.56
C GLY A 136 3.81 7.43 -7.47
N GLU A 137 4.98 7.61 -6.87
CA GLU A 137 6.25 7.68 -7.60
C GLU A 137 6.57 6.32 -8.26
N PRO A 138 7.45 6.28 -9.28
CA PRO A 138 7.87 5.04 -9.92
C PRO A 138 8.21 3.89 -8.95
N PHE A 139 8.90 4.14 -7.83
CA PHE A 139 9.24 3.05 -6.90
C PHE A 139 8.01 2.54 -6.14
N GLU A 140 7.06 3.41 -5.81
CA GLU A 140 5.78 3.03 -5.19
C GLU A 140 4.95 2.16 -6.14
N GLN A 141 4.97 2.47 -7.44
CA GLN A 141 4.31 1.67 -8.47
C GLN A 141 4.97 0.29 -8.63
N ALA A 142 6.30 0.24 -8.64
CA ALA A 142 7.04 -1.02 -8.70
C ALA A 142 6.75 -1.90 -7.48
N MET A 143 6.73 -1.33 -6.27
CA MET A 143 6.30 -2.02 -5.05
C MET A 143 4.87 -2.53 -5.18
N ALA A 144 3.93 -1.69 -5.63
CA ALA A 144 2.53 -2.08 -5.79
C ALA A 144 2.35 -3.29 -6.73
N TYR A 145 3.04 -3.31 -7.88
CA TYR A 145 3.03 -4.48 -8.78
C TYR A 145 3.61 -5.73 -8.14
N CYS A 146 4.69 -5.61 -7.36
CA CYS A 146 5.21 -6.73 -6.59
C CYS A 146 4.18 -7.25 -5.58
N TYR A 147 3.49 -6.39 -4.82
CA TYR A 147 2.47 -6.85 -3.87
C TYR A 147 1.24 -7.47 -4.52
N VAL A 148 0.86 -7.00 -5.71
CA VAL A 148 -0.15 -7.70 -6.54
C VAL A 148 0.35 -9.11 -6.87
N GLY A 149 1.58 -9.26 -7.35
CA GLY A 149 2.15 -10.59 -7.62
C GLY A 149 2.33 -11.47 -6.37
N ILE A 150 2.69 -10.89 -5.23
CA ILE A 150 2.83 -11.60 -3.95
C ILE A 150 1.48 -12.18 -3.51
N LEU A 151 0.38 -11.45 -3.72
CA LEU A 151 -0.96 -11.93 -3.44
C LEU A 151 -1.26 -13.24 -4.18
N ASP A 152 -0.92 -13.30 -5.47
CA ASP A 152 -1.09 -14.50 -6.30
C ASP A 152 -0.13 -15.62 -5.87
N GLY A 153 1.11 -15.28 -5.50
CA GLY A 153 2.06 -16.27 -4.98
C GLY A 153 1.61 -16.93 -3.67
N LEU A 154 0.90 -16.21 -2.80
CA LEU A 154 0.34 -16.77 -1.56
C LEU A 154 -0.71 -17.86 -1.81
N THR A 155 -1.35 -17.86 -2.98
CA THR A 155 -2.29 -18.92 -3.40
C THR A 155 -1.61 -20.03 -4.20
N GLY A 156 -0.29 -19.93 -4.40
CA GLY A 156 0.53 -20.89 -5.16
C GLY A 156 0.61 -20.60 -6.65
N ASP A 157 0.05 -19.48 -7.13
CA ASP A 157 0.08 -19.11 -8.55
C ASP A 157 1.36 -18.35 -8.91
N TRP A 158 2.43 -19.12 -9.13
CA TRP A 158 3.72 -18.59 -9.55
C TRP A 158 3.70 -17.93 -10.93
N GLY A 159 2.75 -18.31 -11.79
CA GLY A 159 2.57 -17.73 -13.13
C GLY A 159 2.08 -16.29 -13.05
N ASN A 160 1.02 -16.06 -12.27
CA ASN A 160 0.47 -14.73 -12.03
C ASN A 160 1.42 -13.87 -11.18
N LEU A 161 2.10 -14.46 -10.18
CA LEU A 161 3.18 -13.76 -9.46
C LEU A 161 4.23 -13.24 -10.44
N ARG A 162 4.75 -14.09 -11.34
CA ARG A 162 5.73 -13.70 -12.35
C ARG A 162 5.21 -12.58 -13.24
N ALA A 163 3.97 -12.68 -13.71
CA ALA A 163 3.36 -11.66 -14.57
C ALA A 163 3.21 -10.31 -13.85
N GLY A 164 2.73 -10.30 -12.60
CA GLY A 164 2.64 -9.10 -11.77
C GLY A 164 4.01 -8.46 -11.55
N VAL A 165 5.00 -9.27 -11.18
CA VAL A 165 6.37 -8.81 -10.93
C VAL A 165 7.05 -8.29 -12.19
N ASN A 166 6.84 -8.90 -13.37
CA ASN A 166 7.36 -8.37 -14.63
C ASN A 166 6.86 -6.94 -14.92
N ASN A 167 5.64 -6.59 -14.50
CA ASN A 167 5.14 -5.23 -14.61
C ASN A 167 5.81 -4.24 -13.64
N SER A 168 6.49 -4.72 -12.59
CA SER A 168 7.32 -3.86 -11.72
C SER A 168 8.68 -3.51 -12.32
N LEU A 169 9.10 -4.23 -13.37
CA LEU A 169 10.40 -4.10 -14.02
C LEU A 169 10.36 -3.21 -15.27
N PHE A 170 9.54 -2.16 -15.25
CA PHE A 170 9.45 -1.20 -16.34
C PHE A 170 10.72 -0.36 -16.49
N THR A 171 10.91 0.21 -17.68
CA THR A 171 12.02 1.13 -17.94
C THR A 171 11.76 2.50 -17.34
N LEU A 172 12.81 3.08 -16.76
CA LEU A 172 12.79 4.42 -16.18
C LEU A 172 13.25 5.43 -17.24
N ARG A 173 12.55 6.56 -17.35
CA ARG A 173 12.99 7.71 -18.17
C ARG A 173 13.35 8.85 -17.24
N GLY A 174 14.48 9.53 -17.43
CA GLY A 174 14.75 10.79 -16.70
C GLY A 174 14.61 12.03 -17.59
N PHE A 175 14.42 13.18 -16.96
CA PHE A 175 13.92 14.40 -17.62
C PHE A 175 14.86 15.60 -17.56
N ALA A 176 16.14 15.46 -17.22
CA ALA A 176 17.00 16.63 -17.04
C ALA A 176 17.22 17.42 -18.34
N GLY A 177 17.11 16.80 -19.50
CA GLY A 177 17.26 17.48 -20.80
C GLY A 177 16.18 18.53 -21.13
N VAL A 178 15.03 18.53 -20.45
CA VAL A 178 13.89 19.42 -20.77
C VAL A 178 13.96 20.75 -20.00
N ALA A 179 14.64 20.78 -18.86
CA ALA A 179 14.63 21.93 -17.94
C ALA A 179 15.76 22.93 -18.17
N GLN A 180 16.57 22.81 -19.23
CA GLN A 180 17.51 23.87 -19.61
C GLN A 180 16.80 24.92 -20.46
N PRO A 181 16.41 26.08 -19.91
CA PRO A 181 15.95 27.19 -20.73
C PRO A 181 17.07 27.57 -21.70
N ARG A 182 16.82 27.42 -23.00
CA ARG A 182 17.62 28.08 -24.04
C ARG A 182 17.32 29.58 -23.97
N ALA A 183 18.00 30.31 -23.11
CA ALA A 183 18.13 31.77 -23.24
C ALA A 183 19.31 32.28 -22.39
N GLY A 184 20.25 32.96 -23.02
CA GLY A 184 21.44 33.48 -22.37
C GLY A 184 21.13 34.51 -21.28
N SER A 185 21.86 34.43 -20.17
CA SER A 185 22.35 35.53 -19.33
C SER A 185 22.60 35.07 -17.89
N MET A 186 23.73 35.54 -17.35
CA MET A 186 24.21 35.51 -15.97
C MET A 186 24.80 34.19 -15.44
N GLN A 187 26.13 34.15 -15.54
CA GLN A 187 27.07 33.28 -14.85
C GLN A 187 26.94 33.42 -13.32
N ASN A 188 26.44 32.37 -12.66
CA ASN A 188 26.72 32.11 -11.24
C ASN A 188 27.53 30.81 -11.17
N SER A 189 28.82 30.91 -10.85
CA SER A 189 29.86 29.89 -11.04
C SER A 189 29.89 28.77 -9.99
N SER A 190 29.11 28.84 -8.90
CA SER A 190 29.15 27.82 -7.84
C SER A 190 28.11 26.70 -7.97
N ALA A 191 27.13 26.85 -8.87
CA ALA A 191 26.13 25.82 -9.16
C ALA A 191 26.47 24.97 -10.40
N SER A 192 27.50 25.34 -11.19
CA SER A 192 27.81 24.63 -12.45
C SER A 192 28.51 23.29 -12.24
N GLU A 193 29.32 23.13 -11.19
CA GLU A 193 30.08 21.89 -10.95
C GLU A 193 29.19 20.71 -10.52
N ARG A 194 28.14 20.94 -9.72
CA ARG A 194 27.14 19.89 -9.42
C ARG A 194 26.23 19.58 -10.61
N ASN A 195 26.03 20.56 -11.49
CA ASN A 195 25.22 20.40 -12.69
C ASN A 195 25.94 19.66 -13.81
N GLU A 196 27.27 19.73 -13.91
CA GLU A 196 28.04 18.95 -14.92
C GLU A 196 28.03 17.45 -14.65
N ALA A 197 28.11 17.03 -13.38
CA ALA A 197 27.98 15.62 -13.02
C ALA A 197 26.57 15.08 -13.33
N ALA A 198 25.52 15.88 -13.08
CA ALA A 198 24.15 15.54 -13.42
C ALA A 198 23.89 15.59 -14.95
N ALA A 199 24.50 16.51 -15.70
CA ALA A 199 24.30 16.64 -17.14
C ALA A 199 24.90 15.47 -17.97
N ASN A 200 25.86 14.74 -17.37
CA ASN A 200 26.48 13.57 -17.99
C ASN A 200 25.80 12.24 -17.63
N ASP A 201 24.82 12.22 -16.73
CA ASP A 201 24.07 11.03 -16.39
C ASP A 201 23.11 10.66 -17.55
N PRO A 202 23.22 9.45 -18.15
CA PRO A 202 22.32 8.99 -19.21
C PRO A 202 20.84 8.97 -18.79
N ALA A 203 20.55 8.70 -17.51
CA ALA A 203 19.19 8.71 -16.98
C ALA A 203 18.57 10.10 -17.17
N LEU A 204 19.36 11.14 -17.00
CA LEU A 204 18.96 12.54 -17.09
C LEU A 204 18.75 13.01 -18.55
N ARG A 205 19.13 12.22 -19.57
CA ARG A 205 18.98 12.53 -21.00
C ARG A 205 17.70 11.98 -21.66
N GLY A 206 16.77 11.40 -20.91
CA GLY A 206 15.53 10.85 -21.47
C GLY A 206 15.71 9.51 -22.19
N VAL A 207 16.89 8.90 -22.09
CA VAL A 207 17.12 7.54 -22.56
C VAL A 207 16.43 6.57 -21.58
N PRO A 208 15.62 5.61 -22.06
CA PRO A 208 15.09 4.56 -21.21
C PRO A 208 16.23 3.77 -20.56
N VAL A 209 16.27 3.75 -19.24
CA VAL A 209 17.23 2.96 -18.45
C VAL A 209 16.48 1.77 -17.85
N PRO A 210 17.06 0.56 -17.85
CA PRO A 210 16.53 -0.56 -17.09
C PRO A 210 16.38 -0.17 -15.60
N THR A 211 15.32 -0.68 -14.98
CA THR A 211 15.13 -0.53 -13.53
C THR A 211 16.25 -1.26 -12.76
N ASP A 212 16.57 -0.78 -11.56
CA ASP A 212 17.45 -1.47 -10.60
C ASP A 212 16.66 -1.99 -9.39
N PHE A 213 15.37 -2.33 -9.59
CA PHE A 213 14.48 -2.76 -8.52
C PHE A 213 14.74 -4.21 -8.09
N GLU A 214 15.50 -4.38 -7.01
CA GLU A 214 16.01 -5.69 -6.59
C GLU A 214 14.91 -6.68 -6.21
N LEU A 215 13.85 -6.23 -5.54
CA LEU A 215 12.72 -7.09 -5.18
C LEU A 215 12.05 -7.67 -6.43
N GLY A 216 11.88 -6.85 -7.47
CA GLY A 216 11.29 -7.30 -8.73
C GLY A 216 12.13 -8.40 -9.39
N TYR A 217 13.45 -8.21 -9.50
CA TYR A 217 14.32 -9.24 -10.08
C TYR A 217 14.41 -10.49 -9.20
N THR A 218 14.41 -10.33 -7.87
CA THR A 218 14.39 -11.44 -6.90
C THR A 218 13.14 -12.30 -7.08
N LEU A 219 11.95 -11.69 -7.05
CA LEU A 219 10.70 -12.43 -7.18
C LEU A 219 10.53 -13.02 -8.58
N LYS A 220 11.00 -12.33 -9.64
CA LYS A 220 11.02 -12.86 -10.99
C LYS A 220 11.85 -14.13 -11.09
N ALA A 221 13.08 -14.10 -10.56
CA ALA A 221 13.98 -15.25 -10.58
C ALA A 221 13.39 -16.45 -9.82
N ILE A 222 12.82 -16.20 -8.63
CA ILE A 222 12.13 -17.23 -7.84
C ILE A 222 10.96 -17.81 -8.62
N ALA A 223 10.07 -16.98 -9.17
CA ALA A 223 8.88 -17.43 -9.90
C ALA A 223 9.25 -18.26 -11.12
N ALA A 224 10.20 -17.78 -11.94
CA ALA A 224 10.72 -18.51 -13.09
C ALA A 224 11.31 -19.86 -12.66
N ARG A 225 12.06 -19.91 -11.54
CA ARG A 225 12.57 -21.17 -11.00
C ARG A 225 11.46 -22.15 -10.63
N GLN A 226 10.40 -21.67 -9.99
CA GLN A 226 9.25 -22.49 -9.57
C GLN A 226 8.41 -22.99 -10.77
N LEU A 227 8.45 -22.27 -11.89
CA LEU A 227 7.83 -22.67 -13.15
C LEU A 227 8.74 -23.55 -14.02
N ASN A 228 9.93 -23.93 -13.52
CA ASN A 228 10.98 -24.65 -14.26
C ASN A 228 11.51 -23.90 -15.50
N GLU A 229 11.43 -22.57 -15.51
CA GLU A 229 11.98 -21.70 -16.55
C GLU A 229 13.40 -21.26 -16.19
N LEU A 230 14.34 -22.22 -16.20
CA LEU A 230 15.68 -22.06 -15.65
C LEU A 230 16.50 -20.93 -16.29
N GLU A 231 16.36 -20.71 -17.60
CA GLU A 231 17.11 -19.65 -18.30
C GLU A 231 16.62 -18.25 -17.90
N GLU A 232 15.30 -18.04 -17.77
CA GLU A 232 14.77 -16.76 -17.26
C GLU A 232 15.18 -16.54 -15.80
N ALA A 233 15.20 -17.61 -14.98
CA ALA A 233 15.66 -17.53 -13.59
C ALA A 233 17.14 -17.09 -13.52
N LYS A 234 18.01 -17.67 -14.35
CA LYS A 234 19.43 -17.29 -14.45
C LYS A 234 19.60 -15.84 -14.92
N GLU A 235 18.86 -15.41 -15.93
CA GLU A 235 18.92 -14.04 -16.44
C GLU A 235 18.52 -13.03 -15.35
N ALA A 236 17.38 -13.25 -14.70
CA ALA A 236 16.92 -12.38 -13.61
C ALA A 236 17.89 -12.36 -12.42
N ALA A 237 18.46 -13.51 -12.05
CA ALA A 237 19.46 -13.62 -11.00
C ALA A 237 20.79 -12.91 -11.36
N ALA A 238 21.20 -12.98 -12.63
CA ALA A 238 22.38 -12.26 -13.13
C ALA A 238 22.16 -10.74 -13.08
N GLN A 239 20.98 -10.25 -13.48
CA GLN A 239 20.62 -8.83 -13.36
C GLN A 239 20.61 -8.39 -11.89
N LEU A 240 20.06 -9.20 -10.98
CA LEU A 240 20.08 -8.93 -9.55
C LEU A 240 21.52 -8.78 -9.01
N THR A 241 22.42 -9.68 -9.42
CA THR A 241 23.85 -9.63 -9.05
C THR A 241 24.55 -8.40 -9.64
N GLN A 242 24.18 -8.01 -10.86
CA GLN A 242 24.72 -6.81 -11.49
C GLN A 242 24.30 -5.53 -10.75
N ILE A 243 23.03 -5.45 -10.33
CA ILE A 243 22.48 -4.33 -9.58
C ILE A 243 23.11 -4.25 -8.18
N ASN A 244 23.15 -5.38 -7.48
CA ASN A 244 23.68 -5.47 -6.13
C ASN A 244 24.59 -6.71 -6.00
N PRO A 245 25.92 -6.55 -6.15
CA PRO A 245 26.88 -7.65 -6.05
C PRO A 245 26.86 -8.39 -4.71
N ALA A 246 26.38 -7.76 -3.63
CA ALA A 246 26.23 -8.41 -2.32
C ALA A 246 25.16 -9.53 -2.34
N LEU A 247 24.29 -9.57 -3.35
CA LEU A 247 23.27 -10.60 -3.50
C LEU A 247 23.72 -11.79 -4.35
N LYS A 248 25.00 -11.87 -4.76
CA LYS A 248 25.51 -12.95 -5.62
C LYS A 248 25.24 -14.36 -5.07
N GLU A 249 25.56 -14.59 -3.80
CA GLU A 249 25.35 -15.90 -3.16
C GLU A 249 23.85 -16.23 -3.06
N PHE A 250 23.04 -15.23 -2.72
CA PHE A 250 21.58 -15.36 -2.67
C PHE A 250 20.98 -15.68 -4.05
N SER A 251 21.44 -15.00 -5.11
CA SER A 251 21.07 -15.26 -6.50
C SER A 251 21.40 -16.70 -6.92
N GLN A 252 22.53 -17.24 -6.46
CA GLN A 252 22.92 -18.61 -6.76
C GLN A 252 21.97 -19.63 -6.12
N ILE A 253 21.56 -19.41 -4.87
CA ILE A 253 20.56 -20.26 -4.18
C ILE A 253 19.22 -20.27 -4.94
N ILE A 254 18.80 -19.12 -5.50
CA ILE A 254 17.58 -19.06 -6.32
C ILE A 254 17.70 -19.96 -7.55
N VAL A 255 18.81 -19.85 -8.29
CA VAL A 255 19.03 -20.63 -9.53
C VAL A 255 19.12 -22.12 -9.24
N GLU A 256 19.83 -22.51 -8.19
CA GLU A 256 19.96 -23.91 -7.77
C GLU A 256 18.58 -24.48 -7.37
N GLY A 257 17.72 -23.67 -6.76
CA GLY A 257 16.37 -24.09 -6.34
C GLY A 257 16.40 -25.03 -5.14
N THR A 258 17.44 -24.93 -4.31
CA THR A 258 17.62 -25.75 -3.09
C THR A 258 16.80 -25.18 -1.92
N TYR A 259 15.54 -24.81 -2.17
CA TYR A 259 14.61 -24.28 -1.18
C TYR A 259 13.20 -24.79 -1.48
N ASN A 260 12.40 -24.98 -0.43
CA ASN A 260 11.00 -25.38 -0.56
C ASN A 260 10.03 -24.37 0.08
N THR A 261 10.56 -23.32 0.70
CA THR A 261 9.77 -22.27 1.33
C THR A 261 10.40 -20.91 1.02
N VAL A 262 9.57 -19.97 0.59
CA VAL A 262 9.96 -18.57 0.33
C VAL A 262 9.24 -17.71 1.35
N LEU A 263 10.00 -16.94 2.11
CA LEU A 263 9.47 -16.02 3.09
C LEU A 263 9.80 -14.58 2.70
N ILE A 264 8.77 -13.77 2.43
CA ILE A 264 8.90 -12.33 2.20
C ILE A 264 8.64 -11.61 3.52
N VAL A 265 9.59 -10.78 3.96
CA VAL A 265 9.52 -10.10 5.25
C VAL A 265 9.65 -8.60 5.07
N ASP A 266 8.62 -7.89 5.51
CA ASP A 266 8.54 -6.44 5.53
C ASP A 266 8.88 -5.88 6.92
N PHE A 267 9.68 -4.81 6.96
CA PHE A 267 9.97 -4.09 8.21
C PHE A 267 10.08 -2.57 8.00
N GLY A 268 9.74 -1.80 9.04
CA GLY A 268 9.84 -0.34 9.08
C GLY A 268 8.76 0.39 8.27
N THR A 269 8.81 1.72 8.31
CA THR A 269 7.88 2.61 7.60
C THR A 269 8.59 3.30 6.45
N ALA A 270 7.97 3.31 5.28
CA ALA A 270 8.44 4.01 4.09
C ALA A 270 8.78 5.49 4.36
N PRO A 271 9.65 6.08 3.53
CA PRO A 271 9.99 7.49 3.66
C PRO A 271 8.76 8.39 3.53
N GLU A 272 8.67 9.40 4.38
CA GLU A 272 7.61 10.40 4.33
C GLU A 272 7.90 11.38 3.18
N LYS A 273 6.91 11.56 2.30
CA LYS A 273 6.97 12.54 1.23
C LYS A 273 6.46 13.89 1.73
N PHE A 274 7.25 14.94 1.56
CA PHE A 274 6.92 16.30 2.00
C PHE A 274 7.26 17.32 0.93
N ALA A 275 6.63 18.49 1.00
CA ALA A 275 6.88 19.59 0.08
C ALA A 275 7.98 20.50 0.63
N THR A 276 8.86 20.98 -0.26
CA THR A 276 9.96 21.90 0.05
C THR A 276 10.22 22.84 -1.13
N GLY A 277 11.25 23.67 -1.01
CA GLY A 277 11.61 24.71 -1.98
C GLY A 277 10.65 25.90 -1.99
N ASP A 278 10.93 26.84 -2.89
CA ASP A 278 10.07 28.01 -3.10
C ASP A 278 8.67 27.55 -3.49
N ASP A 279 7.67 28.12 -2.80
CA ASP A 279 6.25 27.83 -2.99
C ASP A 279 5.86 26.35 -2.83
N SER A 280 6.64 25.54 -2.10
CA SER A 280 6.33 24.11 -1.86
C SER A 280 6.20 23.30 -3.17
N THR A 281 7.01 23.63 -4.18
CA THR A 281 6.94 23.02 -5.53
C THR A 281 7.80 21.77 -5.68
N ILE A 282 8.71 21.52 -4.74
CA ILE A 282 9.60 20.37 -4.76
C ILE A 282 9.05 19.30 -3.82
N ALA A 283 8.86 18.08 -4.33
CA ALA A 283 8.60 16.92 -3.48
C ALA A 283 9.94 16.35 -3.03
N ALA A 284 10.12 16.19 -1.73
CA ALA A 284 11.28 15.56 -1.13
C ALA A 284 10.85 14.41 -0.22
N PHE A 285 11.79 13.53 0.09
CA PHE A 285 11.57 12.38 0.94
C PHE A 285 12.42 12.49 2.20
N ARG A 286 11.82 12.24 3.36
CA ARG A 286 12.54 12.12 4.63
C ARG A 286 12.38 10.71 5.17
N THR A 287 13.44 10.21 5.78
CA THR A 287 13.48 8.86 6.35
C THR A 287 12.60 8.78 7.59
N THR A 288 11.65 7.84 7.61
CA THR A 288 10.84 7.52 8.80
C THR A 288 11.52 6.43 9.64
N THR A 289 11.88 5.32 8.99
CA THR A 289 12.79 4.31 9.55
C THR A 289 14.17 4.48 8.90
N PRO A 290 15.28 4.49 9.66
CA PRO A 290 16.62 4.63 9.08
C PRO A 290 17.00 3.45 8.18
N SER A 291 17.78 3.73 7.13
CA SER A 291 18.45 2.69 6.34
C SER A 291 19.61 2.08 7.12
N THR A 292 19.62 0.77 7.23
CA THR A 292 20.75 0.00 7.78
C THR A 292 20.93 -1.28 6.97
N ASN A 293 22.15 -1.83 6.95
CA ASN A 293 22.44 -3.12 6.31
C ASN A 293 22.18 -4.31 7.25
N ASP A 294 21.24 -4.16 8.19
CA ASP A 294 20.94 -5.24 9.13
C ASP A 294 20.35 -6.42 8.40
N GLN A 295 20.82 -7.61 8.76
CA GLN A 295 20.32 -8.84 8.17
C GLN A 295 19.03 -9.27 8.86
N LEU A 296 18.22 -10.03 8.13
CA LEU A 296 17.11 -10.76 8.69
C LEU A 296 17.65 -12.08 9.26
N ARG A 297 17.50 -12.29 10.56
CA ARG A 297 17.79 -13.56 11.21
C ARG A 297 16.52 -14.41 11.27
N VAL A 298 16.61 -15.63 10.75
CA VAL A 298 15.54 -16.63 10.82
C VAL A 298 16.07 -17.88 11.50
N LEU A 299 15.50 -18.22 12.65
CA LEU A 299 15.74 -19.49 13.33
C LEU A 299 14.60 -20.45 12.99
N ALA A 300 14.89 -21.53 12.25
CA ALA A 300 13.95 -22.60 11.93
C ALA A 300 14.35 -23.87 12.68
N GLY A 301 13.67 -24.16 13.78
CA GLY A 301 14.11 -25.21 14.71
C GLY A 301 15.49 -24.87 15.31
N SER A 302 16.51 -25.68 15.03
CA SER A 302 17.91 -25.42 15.43
C SER A 302 18.76 -24.70 14.37
N SER A 303 18.25 -24.57 13.15
CA SER A 303 18.97 -23.95 12.05
C SER A 303 18.81 -22.43 12.07
N VAL A 304 19.93 -21.70 12.12
CA VAL A 304 19.95 -20.25 11.97
C VAL A 304 20.33 -19.90 10.54
N GLY A 305 19.49 -19.12 9.86
CA GLY A 305 19.80 -18.47 8.61
C GLY A 305 19.87 -16.95 8.80
N GLU A 306 20.82 -16.33 8.12
CA GLU A 306 20.93 -14.87 8.03
C GLU A 306 20.74 -14.47 6.57
N PHE A 307 19.83 -13.53 6.33
CA PHE A 307 19.39 -13.18 4.98
C PHE A 307 19.65 -11.69 4.72
N PRO A 308 20.21 -11.36 3.54
CA PRO A 308 20.54 -9.98 3.21
C PRO A 308 19.28 -9.14 3.00
N LEU A 309 19.44 -7.84 3.21
CA LEU A 309 18.47 -6.85 2.76
C LEU A 309 18.34 -6.90 1.23
N ILE A 310 17.12 -7.16 0.73
CA ILE A 310 16.86 -7.21 -0.71
C ILE A 310 16.60 -5.81 -1.25
N THR A 311 15.71 -5.05 -0.62
CA THR A 311 15.34 -3.71 -1.11
C THR A 311 15.20 -2.70 0.03
N ASP A 312 15.81 -1.53 -0.16
CA ASP A 312 15.72 -0.35 0.72
C ASP A 312 14.93 0.76 0.02
N LEU A 313 13.73 1.09 0.53
CA LEU A 313 12.88 2.12 -0.07
C LEU A 313 13.44 3.54 0.14
N ASN A 314 14.23 3.80 1.18
CA ASN A 314 14.91 5.10 1.30
C ASN A 314 16.01 5.27 0.26
N ARG A 315 16.63 4.17 -0.22
CA ARG A 315 17.58 4.21 -1.35
C ARG A 315 16.83 4.60 -2.62
N LEU A 316 15.74 3.90 -2.93
CA LEU A 316 14.91 4.18 -4.09
C LEU A 316 14.36 5.62 -4.08
N ALA A 317 13.82 6.07 -2.95
CA ALA A 317 13.26 7.42 -2.82
C ALA A 317 14.28 8.56 -2.89
N ARG A 318 15.59 8.28 -2.74
CA ARG A 318 16.66 9.27 -2.92
C ARG A 318 17.24 9.29 -4.33
N ASP A 319 16.97 8.25 -5.11
CA ASP A 319 17.52 8.12 -6.46
C ASP A 319 16.63 8.87 -7.46
N ALA A 320 17.23 9.83 -8.16
CA ALA A 320 16.52 10.70 -9.10
C ALA A 320 15.81 9.93 -10.22
N LYS A 321 16.28 8.72 -10.59
CA LYS A 321 15.61 7.88 -11.60
C LYS A 321 14.25 7.37 -11.13
N TRP A 322 14.08 7.21 -9.82
CA TRP A 322 12.87 6.76 -9.16
C TRP A 322 11.95 7.90 -8.73
N THR A 323 12.42 9.15 -8.76
CA THR A 323 11.67 10.37 -8.39
C THR A 323 11.57 11.36 -9.55
N ASN A 324 11.42 10.85 -10.78
CA ASN A 324 11.59 11.60 -12.03
C ASN A 324 10.52 12.70 -12.29
N LEU A 325 9.50 12.86 -11.44
CA LEU A 325 8.43 13.84 -11.64
C LEU A 325 8.84 15.27 -11.25
N GLU A 326 9.96 15.44 -10.55
CA GLU A 326 10.40 16.73 -10.03
C GLU A 326 10.85 17.74 -11.09
N PRO A 327 11.71 17.40 -12.08
CA PRO A 327 12.18 18.36 -13.09
C PRO A 327 11.03 19.00 -13.87
N MET A 328 9.96 18.24 -14.12
CA MET A 328 8.78 18.73 -14.83
C MET A 328 8.01 19.77 -14.01
N ARG A 329 7.89 19.58 -12.70
CA ARG A 329 7.23 20.54 -11.81
C ARG A 329 8.04 21.84 -11.69
N ARG A 330 9.37 21.74 -11.57
CA ARG A 330 10.26 22.91 -11.59
C ARG A 330 10.14 23.68 -12.91
N ALA A 331 10.10 22.97 -14.05
CA ALA A 331 9.86 23.59 -15.35
C ALA A 331 8.52 24.32 -15.41
N LYS A 332 7.42 23.71 -14.91
CA LYS A 332 6.09 24.33 -14.86
C LYS A 332 6.08 25.60 -13.99
N SER A 333 6.71 25.57 -12.81
CA SER A 333 6.86 26.74 -11.93
C SER A 333 7.68 27.86 -12.58
N ALA A 334 8.79 27.50 -13.25
CA ALA A 334 9.64 28.45 -13.96
C ALA A 334 8.91 29.13 -15.14
N ILE A 335 8.16 28.36 -15.93
CA ILE A 335 7.30 28.90 -17.01
C ILE A 335 6.25 29.83 -16.41
N GLY A 336 5.57 29.41 -15.33
CA GLY A 336 4.58 30.25 -14.66
C GLY A 336 5.16 31.58 -14.17
N THR A 337 6.35 31.55 -13.57
CA THR A 337 7.08 32.74 -13.14
C THR A 337 7.45 33.63 -14.33
N GLY A 338 7.95 33.04 -15.42
CA GLY A 338 8.25 33.76 -16.66
C GLY A 338 7.03 34.46 -17.24
N LEU A 339 5.88 33.79 -17.26
CA LEU A 339 4.60 34.37 -17.73
C LEU A 339 4.12 35.53 -16.85
N ILE A 340 4.27 35.43 -15.53
CA ILE A 340 3.92 36.52 -14.60
C ILE A 340 4.80 37.75 -14.87
N VAL A 341 6.12 37.57 -14.97
CA VAL A 341 7.07 38.67 -15.18
C VAL A 341 6.87 39.32 -16.56
N ALA A 342 6.77 38.49 -17.61
CA ALA A 342 6.53 38.98 -18.97
C ALA A 342 5.16 39.67 -19.09
N GLY A 343 4.12 39.10 -18.47
CA GLY A 343 2.78 39.66 -18.45
C GLY A 343 2.70 41.00 -17.71
N ALA A 344 3.36 41.13 -16.56
CA ALA A 344 3.46 42.39 -15.83
C ALA A 344 4.16 43.48 -16.65
N THR A 345 5.25 43.11 -17.33
CA THR A 345 6.00 44.03 -18.21
C THR A 345 5.13 44.49 -19.39
N ALA A 346 4.47 43.57 -20.08
CA ALA A 346 3.58 43.88 -21.20
C ALA A 346 2.39 44.75 -20.77
N ALA A 347 1.80 44.47 -19.59
CA ALA A 347 0.71 45.26 -19.04
C ALA A 347 1.13 46.69 -18.71
N ALA A 348 2.32 46.88 -18.12
CA ALA A 348 2.87 48.20 -17.81
C ALA A 348 3.17 49.02 -19.08
N VAL A 349 3.82 48.40 -20.07
CA VAL A 349 4.12 49.05 -21.37
C VAL A 349 2.83 49.39 -22.12
N GLY A 350 1.85 48.47 -22.14
CA GLY A 350 0.54 48.70 -22.74
C GLY A 350 -0.19 49.89 -22.12
N ASN A 351 -0.14 50.03 -20.79
CA ASN A 351 -0.70 51.18 -20.08
C ASN A 351 0.00 52.50 -20.44
N HIS A 352 1.34 52.51 -20.50
CA HIS A 352 2.12 53.70 -20.87
C HIS A 352 1.82 54.17 -22.31
N ASN A 353 1.75 53.22 -23.25
CA ASN A 353 1.53 53.51 -24.67
C ASN A 353 0.06 53.60 -25.07
N ARG A 354 -0.88 53.53 -24.10
CA ARG A 354 -2.34 53.46 -24.32
C ARG A 354 -2.77 52.32 -25.27
N ASN A 355 -1.98 51.25 -25.36
CA ASN A 355 -2.28 50.06 -26.15
C ASN A 355 -3.05 49.05 -25.30
N ARG A 356 -4.38 49.03 -25.46
CA ARG A 356 -5.28 48.15 -24.71
C ARG A 356 -5.04 46.66 -24.99
N ASP A 357 -4.62 46.31 -26.19
CA ASP A 357 -4.40 44.90 -26.57
C ASP A 357 -3.17 44.34 -25.85
N ALA A 358 -2.08 45.12 -25.79
CA ALA A 358 -0.90 44.77 -25.00
C ALA A 358 -1.20 44.67 -23.50
N GLN A 359 -2.09 45.54 -22.99
CA GLN A 359 -2.53 45.49 -21.59
C GLN A 359 -3.31 44.21 -21.28
N TRP A 360 -4.28 43.85 -22.12
CA TRP A 360 -5.08 42.63 -21.94
C TRP A 360 -4.25 41.36 -22.14
N ALA A 361 -3.34 41.34 -23.12
CA ALA A 361 -2.41 40.23 -23.32
C ALA A 361 -1.50 40.04 -22.08
N GLY A 362 -0.99 41.14 -21.51
CA GLY A 362 -0.18 41.11 -20.30
C GLY A 362 -0.96 40.57 -19.09
N LEU A 363 -2.19 41.04 -18.86
CA LEU A 363 -3.06 40.53 -17.79
C LEU A 363 -3.41 39.04 -17.99
N GLY A 364 -3.66 38.62 -19.23
CA GLY A 364 -3.89 37.21 -19.57
C GLY A 364 -2.68 36.33 -19.26
N ALA A 365 -1.47 36.78 -19.58
CA ALA A 365 -0.23 36.08 -19.26
C ALA A 365 0.01 35.98 -17.74
N ILE A 366 -0.27 37.03 -16.96
CA ILE A 366 -0.21 36.98 -15.49
C ILE A 366 -1.18 35.93 -14.96
N ALA A 367 -2.45 35.96 -15.40
CA ALA A 367 -3.45 35.00 -14.97
C ALA A 367 -3.04 33.56 -15.29
N ALA A 368 -2.57 33.30 -16.51
CA ALA A 368 -2.05 32.00 -16.92
C ALA A 368 -0.85 31.56 -16.06
N GLY A 369 0.09 32.46 -15.79
CA GLY A 369 1.26 32.18 -14.96
C GLY A 369 0.90 31.88 -13.50
N VAL A 370 -0.07 32.61 -12.92
CA VAL A 370 -0.61 32.33 -11.58
C VAL A 370 -1.30 30.97 -11.54
N LEU A 371 -2.11 30.61 -12.55
CA LEU A 371 -2.76 29.29 -12.63
C LEU A 371 -1.73 28.16 -12.77
N MET A 372 -0.69 28.35 -13.59
CA MET A 372 0.41 27.40 -13.72
C MET A 372 1.17 27.19 -12.40
N LYS A 373 1.43 28.27 -11.65
CA LYS A 373 2.09 28.23 -10.35
C LYS A 373 1.20 27.65 -9.24
N ALA A 374 -0.10 27.98 -9.23
CA ALA A 374 -1.07 27.42 -8.30
C ALA A 374 -1.25 25.90 -8.49
N THR A 375 -0.92 25.36 -9.66
CA THR A 375 -0.97 23.94 -9.98
C THR A 375 0.41 23.28 -10.04
N SER A 376 1.45 23.94 -9.53
CA SER A 376 2.81 23.40 -9.41
C SER A 376 3.18 22.94 -8.00
N TYR A 377 2.24 23.00 -7.03
CA TYR A 377 2.44 22.42 -5.70
C TYR A 377 2.86 20.95 -5.79
N ALA A 378 3.84 20.59 -4.96
CA ALA A 378 4.30 19.21 -4.88
C ALA A 378 3.18 18.30 -4.37
N ASP A 379 2.98 17.18 -5.07
CA ASP A 379 2.10 16.13 -4.60
C ASP A 379 2.78 15.35 -3.47
N THR A 380 2.34 15.60 -2.24
CA THR A 380 2.87 14.96 -1.02
C THR A 380 2.14 13.68 -0.64
N ARG A 381 1.16 13.24 -1.43
CA ARG A 381 0.56 11.92 -1.28
C ARG A 381 1.62 10.84 -1.48
N HIS A 382 1.58 9.82 -0.62
CA HIS A 382 2.47 8.66 -0.65
C HIS A 382 1.86 7.53 0.19
N VAL A 383 2.25 6.29 -0.07
CA VAL A 383 1.78 5.11 0.65
C VAL A 383 2.63 4.94 1.92
N GLU A 384 2.16 5.47 3.05
CA GLU A 384 2.94 5.53 4.30
C GLU A 384 3.22 4.17 4.90
N VAL A 385 2.37 3.18 4.61
CA VAL A 385 2.46 1.83 5.19
C VAL A 385 3.31 0.87 4.37
N PHE A 386 3.92 1.33 3.26
CA PHE A 386 4.98 0.55 2.63
C PHE A 386 6.11 0.29 3.64
N PRO A 387 6.82 -0.85 3.52
CA PRO A 387 7.99 -1.10 4.33
C PRO A 387 9.09 -0.11 4.00
N GLN A 388 9.96 0.17 4.97
CA GLN A 388 11.25 0.79 4.62
C GLN A 388 12.17 -0.24 3.94
N ARG A 389 12.05 -1.51 4.35
CA ARG A 389 12.91 -2.58 3.87
C ARG A 389 12.16 -3.89 3.65
N VAL A 390 12.58 -4.61 2.62
CA VAL A 390 12.07 -5.93 2.27
C VAL A 390 13.21 -6.93 2.27
N TYR A 391 12.97 -8.07 2.91
CA TYR A 391 13.84 -9.24 2.91
C TYR A 391 13.14 -10.39 2.21
N VAL A 392 13.94 -11.30 1.64
CA VAL A 392 13.47 -12.58 1.14
C VAL A 392 14.35 -13.67 1.73
N ALA A 393 13.74 -14.58 2.48
CA ALA A 393 14.41 -15.75 3.05
C ALA A 393 14.00 -17.02 2.29
N LEU A 394 15.00 -17.78 1.86
CA LEU A 394 14.82 -19.06 1.16
C LEU A 394 15.16 -20.18 2.14
N LEU A 395 14.16 -20.99 2.49
CA LEU A 395 14.24 -21.97 3.57
C LEU A 395 13.95 -23.38 3.04
N ASN A 396 14.51 -24.37 3.71
CA ASN A 396 14.14 -25.78 3.58
C ASN A 396 13.45 -26.22 4.87
N LEU A 397 12.12 -26.19 4.87
CA LEU A 397 11.32 -26.65 6.00
C LEU A 397 10.94 -28.13 5.81
N PRO A 398 10.95 -28.95 6.86
CA PRO A 398 10.49 -30.33 6.76
C PRO A 398 9.00 -30.37 6.39
N ALA A 399 8.62 -31.34 5.56
CA ALA A 399 7.22 -31.67 5.36
C ALA A 399 6.65 -32.32 6.64
N GLY A 400 5.34 -32.19 6.88
CA GLY A 400 4.67 -32.81 8.03
C GLY A 400 4.48 -31.85 9.20
N GLU A 401 5.03 -32.17 10.38
CA GLU A 401 4.81 -31.44 11.64
C GLU A 401 5.29 -29.98 11.62
N GLY A 402 6.18 -29.65 10.67
CA GLY A 402 6.67 -28.30 10.45
C GLY A 402 7.77 -27.86 11.41
N SER A 403 8.17 -26.60 11.31
CA SER A 403 9.19 -26.01 12.18
C SER A 403 8.71 -24.66 12.69
N SER A 404 8.90 -24.41 13.99
CA SER A 404 8.70 -23.07 14.53
C SER A 404 9.77 -22.15 13.96
N LEU A 405 9.36 -20.93 13.58
CA LEU A 405 10.24 -19.93 13.00
C LEU A 405 10.34 -18.73 13.94
N THR A 406 11.53 -18.35 14.36
CA THR A 406 11.77 -17.02 14.95
C THR A 406 12.37 -16.13 13.90
N VAL A 407 11.72 -15.01 13.60
CA VAL A 407 12.12 -14.03 12.58
C VAL A 407 12.40 -12.71 13.27
N GLN A 408 13.57 -12.10 13.03
CA GLN A 408 13.97 -10.86 13.67
C GLN A 408 14.96 -10.10 12.77
N VAL A 409 14.86 -8.76 12.73
CA VAL A 409 15.93 -7.91 12.19
C VAL A 409 16.99 -7.68 13.27
N GLU A 410 18.25 -7.97 12.96
CA GLU A 410 19.36 -8.11 13.93
C GLU A 410 19.39 -7.03 15.05
N ARG A 411 19.36 -5.75 14.69
CA ARG A 411 19.44 -4.62 15.63
C ARG A 411 18.08 -4.11 16.16
N PHE A 412 16.98 -4.75 15.81
CA PHE A 412 15.62 -4.35 16.20
C PHE A 412 14.93 -5.49 16.96
N PRO A 413 15.23 -5.69 18.25
CA PRO A 413 14.63 -6.77 19.04
C PRO A 413 13.10 -6.70 19.11
N GLU A 414 12.50 -5.52 18.99
CA GLU A 414 11.06 -5.30 18.91
C GLU A 414 10.41 -5.85 17.63
N SER A 415 11.22 -6.14 16.60
CA SER A 415 10.76 -6.76 15.36
C SER A 415 10.56 -8.28 15.47
N ARG A 416 10.94 -8.87 16.61
CA ARG A 416 10.94 -10.33 16.81
C ARG A 416 9.53 -10.91 16.70
N LEU A 417 9.38 -11.88 15.81
CA LEU A 417 8.16 -12.63 15.57
C LEU A 417 8.44 -14.14 15.69
N VAL A 418 7.67 -14.86 16.51
CA VAL A 418 7.79 -16.30 16.70
C VAL A 418 6.54 -16.97 16.14
N LEU A 419 6.71 -17.59 14.97
CA LEU A 419 5.70 -18.38 14.30
C LEU A 419 5.65 -19.79 14.90
N PRO A 420 4.46 -20.31 15.24
CA PRO A 420 4.24 -21.72 15.52
C PRO A 420 4.70 -22.61 14.37
N PRO A 421 4.75 -23.94 14.56
CA PRO A 421 5.22 -24.86 13.53
C PRO A 421 4.52 -24.67 12.18
N ILE A 422 5.31 -24.36 11.15
CA ILE A 422 4.86 -24.25 9.76
C ILE A 422 5.48 -25.40 8.96
N ALA A 423 4.63 -26.17 8.29
CA ALA A 423 5.04 -27.27 7.45
C ALA A 423 5.58 -26.77 6.11
N GLY A 424 6.73 -27.31 5.69
CA GLY A 424 7.19 -27.22 4.31
C GLY A 424 6.24 -28.00 3.38
N PRO A 425 6.22 -27.70 2.07
CA PRO A 425 5.49 -28.51 1.11
C PRO A 425 6.13 -29.90 0.97
N SER A 426 5.32 -30.90 0.60
CA SER A 426 5.82 -32.22 0.21
C SER A 426 6.67 -32.12 -1.06
N LEU A 427 7.83 -32.77 -1.09
CA LEU A 427 8.68 -32.87 -2.27
C LEU A 427 8.35 -34.13 -3.09
N PRO A 428 8.39 -34.08 -4.43
CA PRO A 428 8.66 -32.90 -5.27
C PRO A 428 7.44 -31.98 -5.40
N GLY A 429 7.66 -30.67 -5.36
CA GLY A 429 6.59 -29.69 -5.50
C GLY A 429 7.13 -28.26 -5.54
N PRO A 430 6.33 -27.27 -5.99
CA PRO A 430 6.73 -25.88 -5.91
C PRO A 430 6.89 -25.46 -4.46
N ALA A 431 7.80 -24.51 -4.23
CA ALA A 431 7.97 -23.89 -2.93
C ALA A 431 6.67 -23.24 -2.47
N ARG A 432 6.50 -23.13 -1.15
CA ARG A 432 5.39 -22.38 -0.55
C ARG A 432 5.83 -20.96 -0.25
N LEU A 433 5.04 -19.96 -0.68
CA LEU A 433 5.28 -18.56 -0.37
C LEU A 433 4.54 -18.15 0.90
N HIS A 434 5.24 -17.43 1.77
CA HIS A 434 4.70 -16.79 2.97
C HIS A 434 5.07 -15.31 2.97
N TYR A 435 4.16 -14.48 3.49
CA TYR A 435 4.37 -13.05 3.66
C TYR A 435 4.22 -12.67 5.13
N LEU A 436 5.20 -11.96 5.66
CA LEU A 436 5.22 -11.47 7.03
C LEU A 436 5.46 -9.97 7.05
N ARG A 437 4.65 -9.28 7.85
CA ARG A 437 4.92 -7.92 8.27
C ARG A 437 5.36 -7.95 9.74
N LEU A 438 6.61 -7.60 10.00
CA LEU A 438 7.11 -7.53 11.37
C LEU A 438 6.51 -6.30 12.08
N PRO A 439 6.09 -6.43 13.35
CA PRO A 439 5.62 -5.29 14.11
C PRO A 439 6.76 -4.31 14.36
N MET A 440 6.42 -3.03 14.54
CA MET A 440 7.38 -1.98 14.91
C MET A 440 7.40 -1.69 16.40
N LEU A 441 6.46 -2.28 17.14
CA LEU A 441 6.31 -2.18 18.58
C LEU A 441 6.27 -3.59 19.14
N SER A 442 6.93 -3.80 20.28
CA SER A 442 6.86 -5.09 20.98
C SER A 442 5.42 -5.40 21.38
N THR A 443 4.93 -6.57 21.00
CA THR A 443 3.60 -7.07 21.37
C THR A 443 3.70 -8.48 21.93
N ASN A 444 2.88 -8.78 22.94
CA ASN A 444 2.93 -10.09 23.62
C ASN A 444 2.60 -11.25 22.66
N TRP A 445 1.68 -11.02 21.72
CA TRP A 445 1.27 -12.02 20.74
C TRP A 445 2.38 -12.36 19.73
N ALA A 446 3.32 -11.45 19.48
CA ALA A 446 4.38 -11.66 18.50
C ALA A 446 5.40 -12.71 18.94
N THR A 447 5.58 -12.93 20.25
CA THR A 447 6.64 -13.79 20.79
C THR A 447 6.13 -15.09 21.41
N THR A 448 4.83 -15.35 21.41
CA THR A 448 4.27 -16.51 22.12
C THR A 448 4.71 -17.85 21.53
N GLY A 449 4.81 -17.96 20.20
CA GLY A 449 5.23 -19.18 19.50
C GLY A 449 4.30 -20.40 19.62
N ARG A 450 3.10 -20.25 20.18
CA ARG A 450 2.10 -21.32 20.32
C ARG A 450 0.70 -20.85 19.96
N TRP A 451 -0.13 -21.78 19.46
CA TRP A 451 -1.55 -21.56 19.23
C TRP A 451 -2.36 -21.76 20.52
N PHE A 452 -3.25 -20.82 20.82
CA PHE A 452 -4.28 -20.95 21.86
C PHE A 452 -5.64 -21.41 21.29
N TYR A 453 -5.85 -21.19 20.00
CA TYR A 453 -7.12 -21.46 19.33
C TYR A 453 -6.92 -22.40 18.14
N LEU A 454 -7.86 -23.33 17.95
CA LEU A 454 -7.88 -24.22 16.78
C LEU A 454 -8.46 -23.47 15.58
N HIS A 455 -7.72 -23.47 14.47
CA HIS A 455 -8.05 -22.79 13.22
C HIS A 455 -7.89 -23.76 12.03
N ASP A 456 -8.26 -23.32 10.82
CA ASP A 456 -8.42 -24.23 9.66
C ASP A 456 -7.11 -24.85 9.15
N ALA A 457 -5.95 -24.30 9.54
CA ALA A 457 -4.65 -24.82 9.13
C ALA A 457 -4.09 -25.89 10.08
N VAL A 458 -4.80 -26.24 11.16
CA VAL A 458 -4.40 -27.35 12.04
C VAL A 458 -4.78 -28.68 11.38
N ILE A 459 -3.78 -29.42 10.89
CA ILE A 459 -3.96 -30.65 10.10
C ILE A 459 -4.51 -31.81 10.96
N ASN A 460 -4.14 -31.86 12.25
CA ASN A 460 -4.59 -32.90 13.19
C ASN A 460 -5.12 -32.25 14.47
N PRO A 461 -6.34 -31.70 14.45
CA PRO A 461 -6.92 -31.09 15.65
C PRO A 461 -7.17 -32.19 16.70
N PRO A 462 -7.12 -31.86 18.00
CA PRO A 462 -7.48 -32.78 19.06
C PRO A 462 -8.83 -33.46 18.79
N ALA A 463 -8.98 -34.73 19.21
CA ALA A 463 -10.15 -35.55 18.92
C ALA A 463 -11.49 -34.91 19.36
N ALA A 464 -11.44 -34.09 20.42
CA ALA A 464 -12.54 -33.28 20.90
C ALA A 464 -12.15 -31.79 20.83
N SER A 465 -13.00 -30.99 20.21
CA SER A 465 -12.89 -29.53 20.22
C SER A 465 -14.25 -28.92 20.50
N ILE A 466 -14.30 -27.81 21.23
CA ILE A 466 -15.55 -27.08 21.50
C ILE A 466 -15.51 -25.75 20.73
N PRO A 467 -16.60 -25.37 20.03
CA PRO A 467 -16.64 -24.07 19.34
C PRO A 467 -16.50 -22.92 20.32
N TYR A 468 -15.80 -21.88 19.91
CA TYR A 468 -15.56 -20.69 20.74
C TYR A 468 -16.86 -20.02 21.19
N ILE A 469 -17.92 -20.02 20.37
CA ILE A 469 -19.23 -19.46 20.73
C ILE A 469 -19.91 -20.21 21.90
N LEU A 470 -19.46 -21.42 22.24
CA LEU A 470 -19.89 -22.17 23.42
C LEU A 470 -18.86 -22.13 24.57
N GLY A 471 -17.89 -21.22 24.53
CA GLY A 471 -16.84 -21.10 25.54
C GLY A 471 -15.65 -22.05 25.36
N GLY A 472 -15.52 -22.66 24.18
CA GLY A 472 -14.35 -23.46 23.79
C GLY A 472 -13.24 -22.65 23.12
N THR A 473 -12.33 -23.34 22.43
CA THR A 473 -11.16 -22.74 21.75
C THR A 473 -11.13 -22.97 20.23
N CYS A 474 -12.19 -23.55 19.65
CA CYS A 474 -12.25 -23.81 18.22
C CYS A 474 -12.91 -22.65 17.46
N VAL A 475 -12.17 -22.08 16.50
CA VAL A 475 -12.63 -21.05 15.55
C VAL A 475 -12.46 -21.50 14.09
N ARG A 476 -12.41 -22.81 13.87
CA ARG A 476 -12.45 -23.38 12.52
C ARG A 476 -13.74 -23.00 11.81
N THR A 477 -13.64 -22.76 10.50
CA THR A 477 -14.77 -22.47 9.63
C THR A 477 -15.73 -23.67 9.60
N PRO A 478 -17.05 -23.48 9.77
CA PRO A 478 -18.02 -24.57 9.75
C PRO A 478 -17.95 -25.45 8.49
N SER A 479 -17.68 -26.73 8.71
CA SER A 479 -17.61 -27.82 7.73
C SER A 479 -18.02 -29.14 8.38
N ASP A 480 -18.26 -30.20 7.59
CA ASP A 480 -18.72 -31.49 8.13
C ASP A 480 -17.70 -32.05 9.11
N SER A 481 -16.40 -31.99 8.76
CA SER A 481 -15.31 -32.44 9.64
C SER A 481 -15.25 -31.70 10.98
N VAL A 482 -15.61 -30.41 11.00
CA VAL A 482 -15.66 -29.59 12.20
C VAL A 482 -16.88 -29.97 13.05
N LEU A 483 -18.04 -30.17 12.43
CA LEU A 483 -19.25 -30.62 13.12
C LEU A 483 -19.06 -32.01 13.74
N ASP A 484 -18.46 -32.95 13.01
CA ASP A 484 -18.12 -34.28 13.53
C ASP A 484 -17.18 -34.19 14.74
N SER A 485 -16.23 -33.26 14.70
CA SER A 485 -15.32 -32.99 15.81
C SER A 485 -16.05 -32.47 17.05
N TYR A 486 -17.12 -31.69 16.87
CA TYR A 486 -17.99 -31.21 17.94
C TYR A 486 -18.84 -32.36 18.51
N HIS A 487 -19.39 -33.22 17.65
CA HIS A 487 -20.15 -34.40 18.07
C HIS A 487 -19.32 -35.38 18.90
N ARG A 488 -18.07 -35.64 18.48
CA ARG A 488 -17.11 -36.45 19.25
C ARG A 488 -16.75 -35.83 20.59
N ALA A 489 -16.71 -34.51 20.68
CA ALA A 489 -16.56 -33.79 21.95
C ALA A 489 -17.82 -33.83 22.83
N GLY A 490 -18.92 -34.42 22.35
CA GLY A 490 -20.18 -34.51 23.09
C GLY A 490 -20.99 -33.22 23.11
N VAL A 491 -20.68 -32.25 22.24
CA VAL A 491 -21.43 -30.98 22.11
C VAL A 491 -22.14 -30.91 20.76
N LEU A 492 -23.21 -30.12 20.69
CA LEU A 492 -24.00 -29.86 19.48
C LEU A 492 -24.55 -31.12 18.79
N ARG A 493 -24.88 -32.18 19.54
CA ARG A 493 -25.42 -33.44 18.98
C ARG A 493 -26.77 -33.27 18.30
N GLU A 494 -27.52 -32.23 18.69
CA GLU A 494 -28.78 -31.84 18.09
C GLU A 494 -28.63 -31.12 16.75
N ILE A 495 -27.43 -30.64 16.41
CA ILE A 495 -27.12 -30.04 15.12
C ILE A 495 -26.69 -31.14 14.16
N THR A 496 -27.51 -31.44 13.16
CA THR A 496 -27.33 -32.57 12.25
C THR A 496 -26.73 -32.20 10.91
N SER A 497 -26.58 -30.90 10.62
CA SER A 497 -25.99 -30.42 9.37
C SER A 497 -25.09 -29.20 9.58
N VAL A 498 -24.13 -29.02 8.67
CA VAL A 498 -23.26 -27.82 8.66
C VAL A 498 -24.08 -26.56 8.45
N GLN A 499 -25.19 -26.62 7.71
CA GLN A 499 -26.06 -25.47 7.51
C GLN A 499 -26.69 -25.00 8.82
N GLN A 500 -27.18 -25.91 9.67
CA GLN A 500 -27.66 -25.57 11.01
C GLN A 500 -26.55 -24.99 11.91
N LEU A 501 -25.32 -25.50 11.77
CA LEU A 501 -24.16 -24.91 12.47
C LEU A 501 -23.91 -23.47 12.00
N ARG A 502 -24.00 -23.21 10.69
CA ARG A 502 -23.87 -21.85 10.13
C ARG A 502 -24.99 -20.93 10.61
N GLU A 503 -26.23 -21.40 10.59
CA GLU A 503 -27.39 -20.67 11.13
C GLU A 503 -27.18 -20.29 12.60
N LEU A 504 -26.55 -21.17 13.41
CA LEU A 504 -26.21 -20.84 14.80
C LEU A 504 -25.22 -19.66 14.90
N TYR A 505 -24.21 -19.59 14.03
CA TYR A 505 -23.30 -18.43 13.97
C TYR A 505 -24.04 -17.17 13.46
N GLU A 506 -24.92 -17.31 12.48
CA GLU A 506 -25.71 -16.20 11.94
C GLU A 506 -26.69 -15.62 12.98
N LEU A 507 -27.29 -16.45 13.84
CA LEU A 507 -28.11 -16.02 14.97
C LEU A 507 -27.34 -15.17 15.99
N GLU A 508 -26.02 -15.33 16.06
CA GLU A 508 -25.11 -14.52 16.87
C GLU A 508 -24.63 -13.24 16.16
N GLY A 509 -25.09 -13.03 14.92
CA GLY A 509 -24.62 -11.97 14.04
C GLY A 509 -23.21 -12.20 13.51
N ILE A 510 -22.72 -13.45 13.52
CA ILE A 510 -21.38 -13.81 13.03
C ILE A 510 -21.50 -14.29 11.58
N LYS A 511 -20.86 -13.56 10.67
CA LYS A 511 -20.73 -13.87 9.26
C LYS A 511 -19.56 -14.82 9.06
N ILE A 512 -19.76 -15.85 8.25
CA ILE A 512 -18.71 -16.79 7.89
C ILE A 512 -18.19 -16.39 6.51
N LEU A 513 -16.86 -16.31 6.36
CA LEU A 513 -16.26 -16.02 5.07
C LEU A 513 -16.52 -17.19 4.12
N GLN A 514 -17.50 -17.03 3.24
CA GLN A 514 -17.68 -17.90 2.09
C GLN A 514 -16.67 -17.43 1.04
N GLY A 515 -15.69 -18.27 0.70
CA GLY A 515 -14.63 -17.91 -0.24
C GLY A 515 -15.19 -17.33 -1.55
N GLY A 516 -14.43 -16.44 -2.18
CA GLY A 516 -14.81 -15.85 -3.45
C GLY A 516 -14.09 -14.53 -3.73
N PRO A 517 -14.04 -14.11 -5.01
CA PRO A 517 -13.16 -13.04 -5.46
C PRO A 517 -13.57 -11.61 -5.06
N ASN A 518 -14.70 -11.51 -4.35
CA ASN A 518 -15.26 -10.24 -3.85
C ASN A 518 -15.44 -10.28 -2.33
N ALA A 519 -14.93 -11.32 -1.66
CA ALA A 519 -15.13 -11.48 -0.24
C ALA A 519 -14.27 -10.47 0.53
N GLN A 520 -14.92 -9.55 1.24
CA GLN A 520 -14.26 -8.53 2.06
C GLN A 520 -14.61 -8.76 3.53
N PRO A 521 -13.90 -9.68 4.22
CA PRO A 521 -14.12 -9.89 5.63
C PRO A 521 -13.84 -8.58 6.39
N GLY A 522 -14.77 -8.24 7.30
CA GLY A 522 -14.54 -7.23 8.32
C GLY A 522 -13.58 -7.75 9.41
N ALA A 523 -13.67 -7.17 10.60
CA ALA A 523 -12.85 -7.60 11.72
C ALA A 523 -13.24 -9.01 12.19
N HIS A 524 -12.26 -9.78 12.65
CA HIS A 524 -12.50 -11.11 13.20
C HIS A 524 -13.28 -11.03 14.51
N ILE A 525 -14.00 -12.08 14.91
CA ILE A 525 -14.74 -12.12 16.19
C ILE A 525 -13.85 -11.92 17.43
N PHE A 526 -12.55 -12.21 17.33
CA PHE A 526 -11.57 -11.94 18.39
C PHE A 526 -11.17 -10.47 18.51
N GLU A 527 -11.46 -9.68 17.48
CA GLU A 527 -11.20 -8.25 17.44
C GLU A 527 -12.49 -7.45 17.61
N ARG A 528 -13.48 -8.02 18.31
CA ARG A 528 -14.82 -7.43 18.47
C ARG A 528 -15.58 -7.24 17.15
N GLY A 529 -15.12 -7.91 16.09
CA GLY A 529 -15.80 -7.93 14.80
C GLY A 529 -16.94 -8.93 14.75
N THR A 530 -17.44 -9.14 13.54
CA THR A 530 -18.58 -10.03 13.25
C THR A 530 -18.24 -11.09 12.22
N TRP A 531 -16.95 -11.32 11.94
CA TRP A 531 -16.53 -12.30 10.95
C TRP A 531 -15.76 -13.46 11.56
N LEU A 532 -16.06 -14.67 11.09
CA LEU A 532 -15.29 -15.88 11.36
C LEU A 532 -14.56 -16.31 10.09
N PHE A 533 -13.23 -16.36 10.17
CA PHE A 533 -12.33 -16.83 9.11
C PHE A 533 -10.98 -17.20 9.71
N SER A 534 -10.22 -18.04 9.02
CA SER A 534 -8.83 -18.34 9.37
C SER A 534 -7.87 -17.62 8.43
N PRO A 535 -7.06 -16.66 8.91
CA PRO A 535 -5.94 -16.16 8.11
C PRO A 535 -4.94 -17.27 7.79
N LEU A 536 -4.06 -16.99 6.83
CA LEU A 536 -2.93 -17.87 6.51
C LEU A 536 -2.06 -18.09 7.76
N PRO A 537 -1.72 -19.35 8.11
CA PRO A 537 -1.09 -19.70 9.40
C PRO A 537 0.28 -19.06 9.63
N ALA A 538 0.99 -18.71 8.55
CA ALA A 538 2.30 -18.05 8.59
C ALA A 538 2.18 -16.53 8.34
N SER A 539 1.21 -15.88 8.98
CA SER A 539 0.98 -14.44 8.88
C SER A 539 0.96 -13.79 10.26
N ALA A 540 1.24 -12.49 10.32
CA ALA A 540 1.15 -11.75 11.58
C ALA A 540 -0.30 -11.67 12.09
N GLY A 541 -1.29 -11.57 11.19
CA GLY A 541 -2.70 -11.66 11.55
C GLY A 541 -3.09 -12.98 12.21
N ALA A 542 -2.63 -14.12 11.70
CA ALA A 542 -2.87 -15.42 12.34
C ALA A 542 -2.29 -15.49 13.76
N LEU A 543 -1.05 -15.02 13.96
CA LEU A 543 -0.44 -14.96 15.30
C LEU A 543 -1.23 -14.07 16.25
N ARG A 544 -1.57 -12.87 15.79
CA ARG A 544 -2.34 -11.93 16.59
C ARG A 544 -3.72 -12.47 16.94
N LEU A 545 -4.38 -13.21 16.04
CA LEU A 545 -5.69 -13.79 16.34
C LEU A 545 -5.60 -15.07 17.17
N PHE A 546 -4.63 -15.94 16.95
CA PHE A 546 -4.67 -17.31 17.49
C PHE A 546 -3.55 -17.61 18.50
N ALA A 547 -2.52 -16.77 18.61
CA ALA A 547 -1.37 -16.95 19.51
C ALA A 547 -1.41 -16.05 20.76
N GLN A 548 -2.59 -15.56 21.14
CA GLN A 548 -2.85 -14.90 22.42
C GLN A 548 -4.22 -15.27 22.95
N PRO A 549 -4.44 -15.24 24.28
CA PRO A 549 -5.75 -15.49 24.86
C PRO A 549 -6.75 -14.36 24.56
N HIS A 550 -8.00 -14.72 24.33
CA HIS A 550 -9.14 -13.82 24.18
C HIS A 550 -10.17 -14.02 25.29
N VAL A 551 -10.99 -13.00 25.52
CA VAL A 551 -12.12 -13.07 26.47
C VAL A 551 -13.08 -14.17 26.02
N ALA A 552 -13.69 -14.90 26.96
CA ALA A 552 -14.70 -15.90 26.61
C ALA A 552 -15.87 -15.28 25.84
N TYR A 553 -16.42 -16.01 24.87
CA TYR A 553 -17.59 -15.55 24.13
C TYR A 553 -18.81 -15.42 25.04
N ILE A 554 -19.58 -14.35 24.86
CA ILE A 554 -20.84 -14.12 25.58
C ILE A 554 -21.99 -14.35 24.60
N PRO A 555 -22.79 -15.42 24.76
CA PRO A 555 -23.93 -15.71 23.90
C PRO A 555 -24.96 -14.58 23.85
N LYS A 556 -25.35 -14.17 22.64
CA LYS A 556 -26.34 -13.09 22.41
C LYS A 556 -27.74 -13.64 22.20
N SER A 557 -27.88 -14.73 21.45
CA SER A 557 -29.18 -15.31 21.13
C SER A 557 -29.74 -16.13 22.30
N PRO A 558 -31.08 -16.23 22.46
CA PRO A 558 -31.69 -17.16 23.40
C PRO A 558 -31.25 -18.61 23.15
N ARG A 559 -31.21 -19.02 21.88
CA ARG A 559 -30.83 -20.37 21.47
C ARG A 559 -29.42 -20.74 21.93
N LEU A 560 -28.43 -19.87 21.69
CA LEU A 560 -27.06 -20.17 22.12
C LEU A 560 -26.91 -20.12 23.65
N ARG A 561 -27.67 -19.28 24.36
CA ARG A 561 -27.70 -19.30 25.83
C ARG A 561 -28.20 -20.62 26.39
N GLU A 562 -29.25 -21.19 25.79
CA GLU A 562 -29.75 -22.53 26.16
C GLU A 562 -28.69 -23.60 25.93
N LEU A 563 -28.04 -23.60 24.75
CA LEU A 563 -26.97 -24.55 24.44
C LEU A 563 -25.77 -24.39 25.37
N HIS A 564 -25.36 -23.15 25.65
CA HIS A 564 -24.27 -22.85 26.57
C HIS A 564 -24.58 -23.34 27.99
N ALA A 565 -25.83 -23.19 28.46
CA ALA A 565 -26.26 -23.73 29.74
C ALA A 565 -26.27 -25.27 29.74
N ALA A 566 -26.80 -25.89 28.68
CA ALA A 566 -26.85 -27.35 28.52
C ALA A 566 -25.45 -27.98 28.50
N TYR A 567 -24.48 -27.30 27.90
CA TYR A 567 -23.10 -27.78 27.75
C TYR A 567 -22.11 -27.25 28.78
N ALA A 568 -22.54 -26.45 29.77
CA ALA A 568 -21.66 -25.80 30.73
C ALA A 568 -20.73 -26.78 31.47
N GLN A 569 -21.23 -27.96 31.85
CA GLN A 569 -20.42 -28.98 32.52
C GLN A 569 -19.35 -29.58 31.59
N THR A 570 -19.72 -29.88 30.33
CA THR A 570 -18.79 -30.38 29.30
C THR A 570 -17.71 -29.36 28.99
N VAL A 571 -18.08 -28.09 28.84
CA VAL A 571 -17.16 -26.97 28.60
C VAL A 571 -16.22 -26.78 29.79
N ALA A 572 -16.74 -26.82 31.01
CA ALA A 572 -15.92 -26.72 32.22
C ALA A 572 -14.94 -27.89 32.36
N ALA A 573 -15.37 -29.12 32.02
CA ALA A 573 -14.50 -30.29 32.01
C ALA A 573 -13.38 -30.15 30.96
N PHE A 574 -13.71 -29.72 29.75
CA PHE A 574 -12.76 -29.43 28.67
C PHE A 574 -11.74 -28.36 29.08
N ASN A 575 -12.21 -27.24 29.65
CA ASN A 575 -11.34 -26.14 30.07
C ASN A 575 -10.43 -26.52 31.25
N ARG A 576 -10.88 -27.41 32.15
CA ARG A 576 -10.05 -27.93 33.25
C ARG A 576 -8.97 -28.90 32.79
N ALA A 577 -9.26 -29.72 31.78
CA ALA A 577 -8.25 -30.59 31.18
C ALA A 577 -7.11 -29.76 30.55
N GLY A 578 -7.41 -28.50 30.20
CA GLY A 578 -6.53 -27.64 29.42
C GLY A 578 -6.35 -28.21 28.01
N PRO A 579 -5.73 -27.44 27.09
CA PRO A 579 -5.11 -28.09 25.94
C PRO A 579 -4.07 -29.07 26.49
N THR A 580 -4.24 -30.37 26.27
CA THR A 580 -3.22 -31.35 26.66
C THR A 580 -1.89 -30.92 26.04
N PRO A 581 -0.84 -30.69 26.83
CA PRO A 581 0.44 -30.21 26.32
C PRO A 581 1.07 -31.16 25.30
N GLU A 582 0.60 -32.40 25.17
CA GLU A 582 1.07 -33.37 24.17
C GLU A 582 0.84 -32.96 22.70
N SER A 583 -0.07 -32.05 22.38
CA SER A 583 -0.14 -31.47 21.02
C SER A 583 0.72 -30.21 20.86
N ALA A 584 1.38 -29.78 21.93
CA ALA A 584 2.28 -28.64 21.99
C ALA A 584 3.54 -29.09 22.74
N ALA A 585 4.20 -30.14 22.23
CA ALA A 585 5.49 -30.56 22.77
C ALA A 585 6.37 -29.31 22.87
N PRO A 586 6.78 -28.89 24.08
CA PRO A 586 7.71 -27.80 24.21
C PRO A 586 8.96 -28.24 23.46
N VAL A 587 9.34 -27.49 22.43
CA VAL A 587 10.68 -27.60 21.87
C VAL A 587 11.59 -27.26 23.05
N GLU A 588 12.14 -28.28 23.71
CA GLU A 588 13.13 -28.09 24.76
C GLU A 588 14.25 -27.26 24.15
N SER A 589 14.29 -25.97 24.49
CA SER A 589 15.45 -25.14 24.25
C SER A 589 16.54 -25.71 25.14
N LYS A 590 17.34 -26.64 24.61
CA LYS A 590 18.63 -26.97 25.19
C LYS A 590 19.47 -25.69 25.12
N SER A 591 19.40 -24.89 26.16
CA SER A 591 20.38 -23.84 26.42
C SER A 591 21.71 -24.53 26.70
N ASN A 592 22.59 -24.53 25.69
CA ASN A 592 24.02 -24.72 25.87
C ASN A 592 24.68 -23.35 25.82
#